data_AF-A0A2J8IKN3-F1
#
_entry.id   AF-A0A2J8IKN3-F1
#
_cell.length_a   1.000
_cell.length_b   1.000
_cell.length_c   1.000
_cell.angle_alpha   90.00
_cell.angle_beta   90.00
_cell.angle_gamma   90.00
#
_symmetry.space_group_name_H-M   'P 1'
#
loop_
_entity.id
_entity.type
_entity.pdbx_description
1 polymer ?
#
loop_
_entity_poly.entity_id
_entity_poly.type
_entity_poly.pdbx_seq_one_letter_code
_entity_poly.pdbx_strand_id
1 'polypeptide(L)'
;MASLQMRGNPGSHFCGGTLIHPSFVLTAAHCLQDIPQRLVNVVLGAHNVRTQEPTQQHFSVAQVFLNNYDAENKLNDVLLIQ
;
A
#
# COMPACT_ATOMS: atom_id res chain seq x y z
N MET A 1 -2.93 -7.25 -8.07
CA MET A 1 -3.05 -6.97 -6.62
C MET A 1 -1.75 -6.40 -6.11
N ALA A 2 -1.81 -5.63 -5.01
CA ALA A 2 -0.67 -5.03 -4.33
C ALA A 2 -0.67 -5.42 -2.85
N SER A 3 0.51 -5.60 -2.28
CA SER A 3 0.75 -5.85 -0.85
C SER A 3 1.50 -4.65 -0.27
N LEU A 4 0.93 -3.98 0.73
CA LEU A 4 1.60 -2.94 1.49
C LEU A 4 2.33 -3.60 2.66
N GLN A 5 3.63 -3.34 2.75
CA GLN A 5 4.54 -3.94 3.73
C GLN A 5 5.36 -2.86 4.43
N MET A 6 5.86 -3.14 5.63
CA MET A 6 6.79 -2.24 6.31
C MET A 6 8.16 -2.29 5.62
N ARG A 7 8.70 -1.12 5.28
CA ARG A 7 10.01 -0.98 4.64
C ARG A 7 11.10 -1.54 5.55
N GLY A 8 11.95 -2.41 4.99
CA GLY A 8 13.01 -3.09 5.73
C GLY A 8 12.56 -4.36 6.46
N ASN A 9 11.27 -4.74 6.39
CA ASN A 9 10.75 -5.97 6.97
C ASN A 9 10.02 -6.80 5.88
N PRO A 10 10.74 -7.56 5.04
CA PRO A 10 10.14 -8.29 3.92
C PRO A 10 9.01 -9.23 4.36
N GLY A 11 7.88 -9.18 3.65
CA GLY A 11 6.71 -10.02 3.95
C GLY A 11 5.85 -9.57 5.12
N SER A 12 6.16 -8.41 5.74
CA SER A 12 5.33 -7.76 6.76
C SER A 12 4.07 -7.10 6.17
N HIS A 13 3.26 -7.89 5.48
CA HIS A 13 1.99 -7.44 4.91
C HIS A 13 1.04 -6.94 6.01
N PHE A 14 0.57 -5.71 5.88
CA PHE A 14 -0.40 -5.11 6.79
C PHE A 14 -1.69 -4.64 6.09
N CYS A 15 -1.62 -4.33 4.79
CA CYS A 15 -2.77 -3.93 3.99
C CYS A 15 -2.65 -4.37 2.53
N GLY A 16 -3.80 -4.51 1.87
CA GLY A 16 -3.87 -4.76 0.43
C GLY A 16 -4.00 -3.49 -0.40
N GLY A 17 -3.92 -3.64 -1.72
CA GLY A 17 -4.24 -2.60 -2.69
C GLY A 17 -4.45 -3.17 -4.09
N THR A 18 -4.91 -2.32 -4.99
CA THR A 18 -5.13 -2.66 -6.40
C THR A 18 -4.34 -1.71 -7.28
N LEU A 19 -3.47 -2.26 -8.13
CA LEU A 19 -2.83 -1.48 -9.18
C LEU A 19 -3.90 -1.09 -10.22
N ILE A 20 -4.19 0.20 -10.33
CA ILE A 20 -5.20 0.73 -11.25
C ILE A 20 -4.58 1.52 -12.42
N HIS A 21 -3.30 1.87 -12.29
CA HIS A 21 -2.46 2.50 -13.31
C HIS A 21 -1.01 2.05 -13.06
N PRO A 22 -0.11 2.01 -14.07
CA PRO A 22 1.29 1.63 -13.86
C PRO A 22 2.03 2.35 -12.73
N SER A 23 1.57 3.54 -12.35
CA SER A 23 2.12 4.35 -11.26
C SER A 23 1.12 4.67 -10.15
N PHE A 24 -0.04 4.00 -10.09
CA PHE A 24 -1.00 4.22 -9.00
C PHE A 24 -1.58 2.93 -8.45
N VAL A 25 -1.52 2.80 -7.13
CA VAL A 25 -2.21 1.77 -6.35
C VAL A 25 -3.35 2.42 -5.58
N LEU A 26 -4.56 1.88 -5.76
CA LEU A 26 -5.74 2.21 -4.96
C LEU A 26 -5.76 1.34 -3.70
N THR A 27 -5.96 1.95 -2.54
CA THR A 27 -6.08 1.27 -1.25
C THR A 27 -7.06 2.04 -0.34
N ALA A 28 -7.22 1.58 0.89
CA ALA A 28 -8.00 2.27 1.92
C ALA A 28 -7.15 3.36 2.59
N ALA A 29 -7.78 4.46 3.01
CA ALA A 29 -7.09 5.56 3.69
C ALA A 29 -6.61 5.13 5.08
N HIS A 30 -7.39 4.31 5.80
CA HIS A 30 -7.03 3.83 7.13
C HIS A 30 -5.73 3.01 7.13
N CYS A 31 -5.35 2.41 6.01
CA CYS A 31 -4.11 1.64 5.89
C CYS A 31 -2.85 2.47 6.12
N LEU A 32 -2.90 3.80 5.91
CA LEU A 32 -1.77 4.71 6.08
C LEU A 32 -2.02 5.77 7.15
N GLN A 33 -3.13 5.69 7.91
CA GLN A 33 -3.50 6.70 8.91
C GLN A 33 -2.41 6.92 9.96
N ASP A 34 -1.83 5.83 10.49
CA ASP A 34 -0.83 5.87 11.57
C ASP A 34 0.57 5.47 11.11
N ILE A 35 0.77 5.33 9.79
CA ILE A 35 2.03 4.84 9.20
C ILE A 35 2.60 5.91 8.27
N PRO A 36 3.75 6.51 8.58
CA PRO A 36 4.42 7.43 7.66
C PRO A 36 4.70 6.77 6.32
N GLN A 37 4.28 7.39 5.21
CA GLN A 37 4.41 6.83 3.85
C GLN A 37 5.83 6.34 3.50
N ARG A 38 6.88 6.99 4.04
CA ARG A 38 8.30 6.61 3.83
C ARG A 38 8.67 5.23 4.37
N LEU A 39 7.87 4.71 5.30
CA LEU A 39 8.00 3.39 5.92
C LEU A 39 7.16 2.33 5.20
N VAL A 40 6.44 2.69 4.13
CA VAL A 40 5.63 1.76 3.34
C VAL A 40 6.41 1.30 2.12
N ASN A 41 6.34 0.00 1.85
CA ASN A 41 6.83 -0.65 0.65
C ASN A 41 5.65 -1.32 -0.06
N VAL A 42 5.45 -0.99 -1.33
CA VAL A 42 4.40 -1.58 -2.16
C VAL A 42 4.99 -2.73 -2.96
N VAL A 43 4.41 -3.92 -2.82
CA VAL A 43 4.86 -5.14 -3.50
C VAL A 43 3.81 -5.61 -4.49
N LEU A 44 4.16 -5.63 -5.77
CA LEU A 44 3.35 -6.15 -6.87
C LEU A 44 3.87 -7.53 -7.29
N GLY A 45 3.05 -8.29 -8.02
CA GLY A 45 3.48 -9.57 -8.60
C GLY A 45 3.74 -10.69 -7.59
N ALA A 46 3.35 -10.50 -6.33
CA ALA A 46 3.47 -11.52 -5.30
C ALA A 46 2.29 -12.51 -5.34
N HIS A 47 2.59 -13.80 -5.19
CA HIS A 47 1.60 -14.82 -4.83
C HIS A 47 1.72 -15.16 -3.34
N ASN A 48 2.94 -15.48 -2.88
CA ASN A 48 3.27 -15.62 -1.46
C ASN A 48 4.16 -14.46 -1.01
N VAL A 49 3.55 -13.52 -0.29
CA VAL A 49 4.20 -12.29 0.20
C VAL A 49 5.33 -12.56 1.21
N ARG A 50 5.38 -13.74 1.83
CA ARG A 50 6.42 -14.11 2.82
C ARG A 50 7.67 -14.71 2.19
N THR A 51 7.60 -15.09 0.92
CA THR A 51 8.73 -15.63 0.16
C THR A 51 9.24 -14.59 -0.83
N GLN A 52 10.55 -14.62 -1.10
CA GLN A 52 11.14 -13.82 -2.17
C GLN A 52 10.85 -14.49 -3.51
N GLU A 53 9.91 -13.94 -4.27
CA GLU A 53 9.54 -14.48 -5.58
C GLU A 53 10.16 -13.63 -6.69
N PRO A 54 10.64 -14.23 -7.79
CA PRO A 54 11.24 -13.49 -8.90
C PRO A 54 10.25 -12.57 -9.62
N THR A 55 8.95 -12.78 -9.42
CA THR A 55 7.88 -11.94 -9.97
C THR A 55 7.61 -10.68 -9.14
N GLN A 56 8.15 -10.60 -7.92
CA GLN A 56 7.92 -9.48 -7.02
C GLN A 56 8.64 -8.22 -7.50
N GLN A 57 7.90 -7.12 -7.50
CA GLN A 57 8.44 -5.80 -7.76
C GLN A 57 8.12 -4.91 -6.55
N HIS A 58 9.14 -4.24 -6.03
CA HIS A 58 9.06 -3.43 -4.82
C HIS A 58 9.18 -1.95 -5.16
N PHE A 59 8.26 -1.14 -4.62
CA PHE A 59 8.19 0.29 -4.87
C PHE A 59 8.08 1.07 -3.55
N SER A 60 8.81 2.17 -3.45
CA SER A 60 8.63 3.17 -2.40
C SER A 60 7.44 4.08 -2.72
N VAL A 61 6.71 4.53 -1.71
CA VAL A 61 5.66 5.54 -1.88
C VAL A 61 6.27 6.92 -2.14
N ALA A 62 5.96 7.51 -3.29
CA ALA A 62 6.34 8.87 -3.62
C ALA A 62 5.36 9.89 -3.02
N GLN A 63 4.06 9.67 -3.23
CA GLN A 63 2.99 10.54 -2.76
C GLN A 63 1.73 9.77 -2.41
N VAL A 64 0.89 10.35 -1.56
CA VAL A 64 -0.45 9.86 -1.24
C VAL A 64 -1.49 10.93 -1.51
N PHE A 65 -2.66 10.49 -1.98
CA PHE A 65 -3.80 11.37 -2.26
C PHE A 65 -5.00 10.88 -1.46
N LEU A 66 -5.42 11.70 -0.50
CA LEU A 66 -6.54 11.46 0.41
C LEU A 66 -7.82 12.07 -0.16
N ASN A 67 -8.97 11.49 0.19
CA ASN A 67 -10.28 12.00 -0.17
C ASN A 67 -11.12 12.36 1.06
N ASN A 68 -10.68 13.34 1.88
CA ASN A 68 -11.43 13.77 3.07
C ASN A 68 -11.85 12.60 3.99
N TYR A 69 -10.91 11.69 4.25
CA TYR A 69 -11.14 10.52 5.10
C TYR A 69 -11.50 10.93 6.53
N ASP A 70 -12.59 10.37 7.04
CA ASP A 70 -13.06 10.54 8.42
C ASP A 70 -12.93 9.19 9.14
N ALA A 71 -11.99 9.11 10.07
CA ALA A 71 -11.70 7.90 10.81
C ALA A 71 -12.75 7.57 11.89
N GLU A 72 -13.47 8.58 12.40
CA GLU A 72 -14.49 8.39 13.44
C GLU A 72 -15.73 7.74 12.83
N ASN A 73 -16.16 8.25 11.68
CA ASN A 73 -17.35 7.75 10.97
C ASN A 73 -17.04 6.72 9.87
N LYS A 74 -15.75 6.45 9.62
CA LYS A 74 -15.25 5.56 8.55
C LYS A 74 -15.70 5.97 7.14
N LEU A 75 -15.83 7.27 6.91
CA LEU A 75 -16.27 7.82 5.62
C LEU A 75 -15.07 8.13 4.73
N ASN A 76 -15.28 7.95 3.43
CA ASN A 76 -14.29 8.21 2.38
C ASN A 76 -12.95 7.48 2.61
N ASP A 77 -13.03 6.21 3.03
CA ASP A 77 -11.89 5.35 3.29
C ASP A 77 -11.25 4.84 1.99
N VAL A 78 -10.73 5.78 1.20
CA VAL A 78 -10.10 5.56 -0.10
C VAL A 78 -8.90 6.47 -0.25
N LEU A 79 -7.80 5.90 -0.75
CA LEU A 79 -6.53 6.58 -0.93
C LEU A 79 -5.81 6.07 -2.19
N LEU A 80 -5.19 6.99 -2.93
CA LEU A 80 -4.27 6.66 -4.00
C LEU A 80 -2.83 6.79 -3.52
N ILE A 81 -2.02 5.78 -3.84
CA ILE A 81 -0.57 5.77 -3.68
C ILE A 81 0.05 5.94 -5.06
N GLN A 82 1.01 6.86 -5.18
CA GLN A 82 1.91 6.99 -6.32
C GLN A 82 3.31 6.49 -5.97
#